data_AF-A0A177C937-F1
#
_entry.id   AF-A0A177C937-F1
#
_cell.length_a   1.000
_cell.length_b   1.000
_cell.length_c   1.000
_cell.angle_alpha   90.00
_cell.angle_beta   90.00
_cell.angle_gamma   90.00
#
_symmetry.space_group_name_H-M   'P 1'
#
loop_
_entity.id
_entity.type
_entity.pdbx_description
1 polymer ?
#
loop_
_entity_poly.entity_id
_entity_poly.type
_entity_poly.pdbx_seq_one_letter_code
_entity_poly.pdbx_strand_id
1 'polypeptide(L)'
;MDGLQVAKTSASASALAQSCIESKDAMDEVLQIRVSGIDNALKRALDRLRKMNSLSSDNSSLVMKLAGLDVPKAERKAVLERRRNDRRTPYIMMKVTNQSFQLPGMSQRVFKQMDEIDDSLHCVLDAARANFYAHDTLLARVDEDDPYCMDETSYVVKKPETVVMGVEKEQVGDGKRGG
;
A
#
# COMPACT_ATOMS: atom_id res chain seq x y z
N MET A 1 -30.61 -16.52 21.94
CA MET A 1 -29.57 -17.22 21.15
C MET A 1 -30.25 -17.61 19.86
N ASP A 2 -30.13 -16.75 18.85
CA ASP A 2 -30.88 -16.89 17.61
C ASP A 2 -30.06 -17.70 16.61
N GLY A 3 -30.67 -18.79 16.12
CA GLY A 3 -30.08 -19.72 15.19
C GLY A 3 -29.73 -19.05 13.87
N LEU A 4 -28.49 -19.28 13.42
CA LEU A 4 -27.98 -18.86 12.13
C LEU A 4 -28.73 -19.62 11.02
N GLN A 5 -29.63 -18.95 10.30
CA GLN A 5 -30.23 -19.53 9.10
C GLN A 5 -29.18 -19.55 7.97
N VAL A 6 -28.70 -20.75 7.63
CA VAL A 6 -28.01 -21.00 6.36
C VAL A 6 -29.05 -20.76 5.27
N ALA A 7 -28.90 -19.68 4.51
CA ALA A 7 -29.71 -19.45 3.33
C ALA A 7 -29.39 -20.56 2.31
N LYS A 8 -30.21 -21.61 2.30
CA LYS A 8 -30.13 -22.67 1.30
C LYS A 8 -30.45 -22.07 -0.07
N THR A 9 -29.41 -21.80 -0.85
CA THR A 9 -29.54 -21.51 -2.29
C THR A 9 -30.28 -22.67 -2.97
N SER A 10 -31.31 -22.40 -3.76
CA SER A 10 -32.04 -23.41 -4.52
C SER A 10 -31.44 -23.63 -5.92
N ALA A 11 -30.22 -23.13 -6.15
CA ALA A 11 -29.54 -23.18 -7.44
C ALA A 11 -29.02 -24.59 -7.69
N SER A 12 -29.18 -25.10 -8.91
CA SER A 12 -28.66 -26.40 -9.31
C SER A 12 -27.13 -26.40 -9.34
N ALA A 13 -26.51 -27.59 -9.16
CA ALA A 13 -25.06 -27.77 -9.31
C ALA A 13 -24.52 -27.23 -10.65
N SER A 14 -25.30 -27.34 -11.74
CA SER A 14 -24.97 -26.75 -13.04
C SER A 14 -24.91 -25.22 -13.03
N ALA A 15 -25.82 -24.56 -12.32
CA ALA A 15 -25.82 -23.10 -12.17
C ALA A 15 -24.65 -22.63 -11.28
N LEU A 16 -24.31 -23.40 -10.24
CA LEU A 16 -23.15 -23.12 -9.38
C LEU A 16 -21.82 -23.33 -10.12
N ALA A 17 -21.71 -24.39 -10.92
CA ALA A 17 -20.55 -24.63 -11.78
C ALA A 17 -20.36 -23.52 -12.82
N GLN A 18 -21.45 -23.05 -13.44
CA GLN A 18 -21.43 -21.92 -14.36
C GLN A 18 -20.96 -20.63 -13.67
N SER A 19 -21.43 -20.36 -12.45
CA SER A 19 -20.98 -19.21 -11.65
C SER A 19 -19.49 -19.27 -11.29
N CYS A 20 -18.93 -20.48 -11.07
CA CYS A 20 -17.48 -20.66 -10.88
C CYS A 20 -16.69 -20.34 -12.16
N ILE A 21 -17.17 -20.81 -13.32
CA ILE A 21 -16.55 -20.52 -14.62
C ILE A 21 -16.53 -19.01 -14.87
N GLU A 22 -17.66 -18.34 -14.68
CA GLU A 22 -17.79 -16.89 -14.85
C GLU A 22 -16.89 -16.09 -13.88
N SER A 23 -16.81 -16.53 -12.61
CA SER A 23 -15.94 -15.89 -11.60
C SER A 23 -14.45 -16.07 -11.94
N LYS A 24 -14.08 -17.24 -12.47
CA LYS A 24 -12.72 -17.53 -12.91
C LYS A 24 -12.35 -16.72 -14.16
N ASP A 25 -13.24 -16.58 -15.14
CA ASP A 25 -13.01 -15.76 -16.33
C ASP A 25 -12.89 -14.26 -15.98
N ALA A 26 -13.72 -13.76 -15.07
CA ALA A 26 -13.59 -12.40 -14.54
C ALA A 26 -12.26 -12.18 -13.80
N MET A 27 -11.81 -13.17 -13.02
CA MET A 27 -10.51 -13.13 -12.36
C MET A 27 -9.36 -13.12 -13.37
N ASP A 28 -9.42 -13.92 -14.44
CA ASP A 28 -8.42 -13.96 -15.50
C ASP A 28 -8.29 -12.58 -16.20
N GLU A 29 -9.42 -11.92 -16.51
CA GLU A 29 -9.44 -10.58 -17.10
C GLU A 29 -8.80 -9.53 -16.16
N VAL A 30 -9.19 -9.53 -14.89
CA VAL A 30 -8.64 -8.62 -13.88
C VAL A 30 -7.14 -8.83 -13.72
N LEU A 31 -6.68 -10.09 -13.65
CA LEU A 31 -5.25 -10.39 -13.53
C LEU A 31 -4.46 -9.89 -14.74
N GLN A 32 -4.95 -10.12 -15.96
CA GLN A 32 -4.24 -9.70 -17.17
C GLN A 32 -4.07 -8.17 -17.24
N ILE A 33 -5.12 -7.42 -16.93
CA ILE A 33 -5.11 -5.95 -17.00
C ILE A 33 -4.36 -5.35 -15.81
N ARG A 34 -4.61 -5.82 -14.58
CA ARG A 34 -4.13 -5.17 -13.36
C ARG A 34 -2.71 -5.56 -13.00
N VAL A 35 -2.30 -6.82 -13.18
CA VAL A 35 -0.94 -7.27 -12.83
C VAL A 35 0.11 -6.56 -13.70
N SER A 36 -0.15 -6.44 -15.00
CA SER A 36 0.73 -5.68 -15.91
C SER A 36 0.75 -4.18 -15.58
N GLY A 37 -0.38 -3.62 -15.13
CA GLY A 37 -0.47 -2.25 -14.63
C GLY A 37 0.37 -2.00 -13.38
N ILE A 38 0.31 -2.92 -12.41
CA ILE A 38 1.03 -2.86 -11.12
C ILE A 38 2.55 -2.87 -11.35
N ASP A 39 3.08 -3.82 -12.13
CA ASP A 39 4.52 -3.92 -12.37
C ASP A 39 5.07 -2.64 -13.05
N ASN A 40 4.32 -2.11 -14.02
CA ASN A 40 4.68 -0.86 -14.68
C ASN A 40 4.61 0.36 -13.75
N ALA A 41 3.58 0.46 -12.91
CA ALA A 41 3.46 1.53 -11.93
C ALA A 41 4.58 1.48 -10.89
N LEU A 42 4.90 0.27 -10.40
CA LEU A 42 5.96 0.03 -9.43
C LEU A 42 7.33 0.39 -9.98
N LYS A 43 7.67 -0.05 -11.20
CA LYS A 43 8.93 0.30 -11.86
C LYS A 43 9.10 1.81 -11.98
N ARG A 44 8.06 2.52 -12.44
CA ARG A 44 8.10 3.99 -12.55
C ARG A 44 8.25 4.68 -11.19
N ALA A 45 7.61 4.17 -10.15
CA ALA A 45 7.72 4.73 -8.82
C ALA A 45 9.12 4.53 -8.23
N LEU A 46 9.69 3.33 -8.39
CA LEU A 46 11.06 3.02 -7.97
C LEU A 46 12.10 3.90 -8.69
N ASP A 47 11.97 4.10 -9.99
CA ASP A 47 12.89 4.96 -10.75
C ASP A 47 12.80 6.41 -10.30
N ARG A 48 11.60 6.90 -9.98
CA ARG A 48 11.40 8.25 -9.41
C ARG A 48 12.01 8.36 -8.02
N LEU A 49 11.82 7.36 -7.15
CA LEU A 49 12.42 7.32 -5.82
C LEU A 49 13.95 7.30 -5.89
N ARG A 50 14.54 6.51 -6.79
CA ARG A 50 15.99 6.50 -7.03
C ARG A 50 16.51 7.86 -7.46
N LYS A 51 15.81 8.52 -8.40
CA LYS A 51 16.17 9.87 -8.86
C LYS A 51 16.00 10.92 -7.74
N MET A 52 14.95 10.83 -6.92
CA MET A 52 14.78 11.68 -5.74
C MET A 52 15.92 11.49 -4.74
N ASN A 53 16.31 10.25 -4.48
CA ASN A 53 17.40 9.94 -3.56
C ASN A 53 18.74 10.50 -4.05
N SER A 54 19.03 10.37 -5.35
CA SER A 54 20.21 10.98 -5.97
C SER A 54 20.20 12.51 -5.84
N LEU A 55 19.08 13.17 -6.15
CA LEU A 55 18.94 14.62 -5.99
C LEU A 55 19.09 15.07 -4.53
N SER A 56 18.52 14.31 -3.59
CA SER A 56 18.62 14.59 -2.15
C SER A 56 20.06 14.46 -1.64
N SER A 57 20.77 13.40 -2.06
CA SER A 57 22.19 13.19 -1.74
C SER A 57 23.07 14.33 -2.28
N ASP A 58 22.87 14.72 -3.54
CA ASP A 58 23.57 15.85 -4.15
C ASP A 58 23.31 17.16 -3.39
N ASN A 59 22.03 17.44 -3.11
CA ASN A 59 21.64 18.62 -2.35
C ASN A 59 22.26 18.65 -0.97
N SER A 60 22.22 17.53 -0.25
CA SER A 60 22.82 17.39 1.07
C SER A 60 24.31 17.72 1.05
N SER A 61 25.06 17.17 0.07
CA SER A 61 26.48 17.48 -0.11
C SER A 61 26.73 18.96 -0.41
N LEU A 62 25.94 19.57 -1.29
CA LEU A 62 26.08 20.98 -1.64
C LEU A 62 25.70 21.90 -0.49
N VAL A 63 24.65 21.58 0.27
CA VAL A 63 24.22 22.34 1.45
C VAL A 63 25.24 22.24 2.57
N MET A 64 25.82 21.07 2.82
CA MET A 64 26.92 20.92 3.78
C MET A 64 28.10 21.83 3.42
N LYS A 65 28.47 21.90 2.13
CA LYS A 65 29.49 22.83 1.62
C LYS A 65 29.04 24.29 1.74
N LEU A 66 27.79 24.64 1.44
CA LEU A 66 27.35 26.04 1.61
C LEU A 66 27.38 26.47 3.08
N ALA A 67 27.02 25.57 3.99
CA ALA A 67 26.96 25.83 5.43
C ALA A 67 28.29 25.68 6.18
N GLY A 68 29.36 25.23 5.51
CA GLY A 68 30.64 24.97 6.18
C GLY A 68 30.60 23.78 7.13
N LEU A 69 29.64 22.87 6.96
CA LEU A 69 29.50 21.68 7.79
C LEU A 69 30.48 20.57 7.39
N ASP A 70 31.11 20.72 6.22
CA ASP A 70 32.19 19.87 5.72
C ASP A 70 33.54 20.11 6.40
N VAL A 71 33.65 21.13 7.27
CA VAL A 71 34.89 21.52 7.95
C VAL A 71 34.72 21.62 9.49
N PRO A 72 35.81 21.49 10.27
CA PRO A 72 35.77 21.59 11.72
C PRO A 72 35.21 22.93 12.21
N LYS A 73 34.53 22.93 13.37
CA LYS A 73 33.86 24.10 13.94
C LYS A 73 34.77 25.34 14.06
N ALA A 74 36.06 25.13 14.36
CA ALA A 74 37.05 26.20 14.48
C ALA A 74 37.30 26.94 13.16
N GLU A 75 37.18 26.27 12.02
CA GLU A 75 37.49 26.82 10.70
C GLU A 75 36.25 27.38 9.97
N ARG A 76 35.04 27.05 10.45
CA ARG A 76 33.78 27.40 9.77
C ARG A 76 33.66 28.89 9.46
N LYS A 77 34.03 29.76 10.40
CA LYS A 77 33.91 31.21 10.21
C LYS A 77 34.75 31.69 9.02
N ALA A 78 36.03 31.30 8.98
CA ALA A 78 36.95 31.67 7.90
C ALA A 78 36.54 31.05 6.55
N VAL A 79 36.03 29.81 6.55
CA VAL A 79 35.54 29.13 5.34
C VAL A 79 34.28 29.80 4.79
N LEU A 80 33.32 30.15 5.64
CA LEU A 80 32.10 30.86 5.24
C LEU A 80 32.41 32.26 4.68
N GLU A 81 33.35 32.99 5.29
CA GLU A 81 33.81 34.29 4.82
C GLU A 81 34.40 34.20 3.40
N ARG A 82 35.26 33.19 3.15
CA ARG A 82 35.81 32.91 1.82
C ARG A 82 34.71 32.55 0.81
N ARG A 83 33.76 31.69 1.22
CA ARG A 83 32.64 31.25 0.36
C ARG A 83 31.68 32.38 0.00
N ARG A 84 31.44 33.34 0.90
CA ARG A 84 30.64 34.55 0.59
C ARG A 84 31.22 35.35 -0.57
N ASN A 85 32.55 35.37 -0.68
CA ASN A 85 33.28 36.07 -1.73
C ASN A 85 33.61 35.19 -2.94
N ASP A 86 33.32 33.89 -2.88
CA ASP A 86 33.54 32.96 -3.99
C ASP A 86 32.45 33.16 -5.07
N ARG A 87 32.90 33.46 -6.29
CA ARG A 87 32.04 33.65 -7.46
C ARG A 87 31.20 32.41 -7.81
N ARG A 88 31.58 31.21 -7.34
CA ARG A 88 30.85 29.95 -7.57
C ARG A 88 29.66 29.77 -6.62
N THR A 89 29.66 30.42 -5.47
CA THR A 89 28.63 30.24 -4.43
C THR A 89 27.21 30.53 -4.94
N PRO A 90 26.93 31.61 -5.70
CA PRO A 90 25.61 31.83 -6.29
C PRO A 90 25.15 30.70 -7.22
N TYR A 91 26.05 30.12 -8.01
CA TYR A 91 25.73 29.00 -8.89
C TYR A 91 25.38 27.72 -8.11
N ILE A 92 26.12 27.46 -7.02
CA ILE A 92 25.83 26.33 -6.14
C ILE A 92 24.46 26.51 -5.46
N MET A 93 24.18 27.71 -4.95
CA MET A 93 22.87 28.04 -4.37
C MET A 93 21.74 27.85 -5.38
N MET A 94 21.90 28.36 -6.61
CA MET A 94 20.91 28.18 -7.67
C MET A 94 20.68 26.70 -7.98
N LYS A 95 21.75 25.89 -8.05
CA LYS A 95 21.64 24.44 -8.26
C LYS A 95 20.85 23.76 -7.14
N VAL A 96 21.18 24.07 -5.88
CA VAL A 96 20.45 23.54 -4.70
C VAL A 96 18.97 23.92 -4.76
N THR A 97 18.65 25.18 -5.07
CA THR A 97 17.26 25.64 -5.20
C THR A 97 16.53 24.89 -6.31
N ASN A 98 17.14 24.77 -7.50
CA ASN A 98 16.54 24.09 -8.64
C ASN A 98 16.31 22.60 -8.38
N GLN A 99 17.25 21.93 -7.70
CA GLN A 99 17.11 20.52 -7.33
C GLN A 99 16.06 20.33 -6.23
N SER A 100 16.02 21.23 -5.24
CA SER A 100 15.03 21.21 -4.15
C SER A 100 13.61 21.43 -4.67
N PHE A 101 13.44 22.30 -5.69
CA PHE A 101 12.14 22.55 -6.31
C PHE A 101 11.58 21.34 -7.07
N GLN A 102 12.44 20.43 -7.53
CA GLN A 102 12.00 19.22 -8.24
C GLN A 102 11.45 18.13 -7.30
N LEU A 103 11.88 18.12 -6.04
CA LEU A 103 11.53 17.05 -5.10
C LEU A 103 10.02 16.94 -4.81
N PRO A 104 9.28 18.04 -4.52
CA PRO A 104 7.85 17.95 -4.26
C PRO A 104 7.04 17.40 -5.43
N GLY A 105 7.34 17.84 -6.65
CA GLY A 105 6.64 17.35 -7.85
C GLY A 105 6.95 15.87 -8.13
N MET A 106 8.14 15.39 -7.78
CA MET A 106 8.47 13.97 -7.87
C MET A 106 7.80 13.14 -6.78
N SER A 107 7.76 13.62 -5.53
CA SER A 107 7.13 12.90 -4.42
C SER A 107 5.63 12.73 -4.65
N GLN A 108 4.91 13.79 -5.05
CA GLN A 108 3.48 13.71 -5.40
C GLN A 108 3.21 12.66 -6.48
N ARG A 109 4.08 12.61 -7.49
CA ARG A 109 3.99 11.63 -8.58
C ARG A 109 4.27 10.19 -8.14
N VAL A 110 5.08 9.99 -7.11
CA VAL A 110 5.29 8.67 -6.50
C VAL A 110 4.08 8.27 -5.67
N PHE A 111 3.55 9.17 -4.84
CA PHE A 111 2.35 8.90 -4.04
C PHE A 111 1.16 8.50 -4.92
N LYS A 112 0.88 9.27 -5.98
CA LYS A 112 -0.17 8.92 -6.94
C LYS A 112 0.01 7.52 -7.55
N GLN A 113 1.25 7.09 -7.80
CA GLN A 113 1.50 5.75 -8.33
C GLN A 113 1.31 4.66 -7.29
N MET A 114 1.58 4.95 -6.02
CA MET A 114 1.28 4.03 -4.92
C MET A 114 -0.23 3.87 -4.75
N ASP A 115 -0.99 4.97 -4.87
CA ASP A 115 -2.46 4.93 -4.84
C ASP A 115 -3.01 4.06 -6.00
N GLU A 116 -2.50 4.25 -7.23
CA GLU A 116 -2.88 3.42 -8.40
C GLU A 116 -2.56 1.93 -8.20
N ILE A 117 -1.46 1.60 -7.51
CA ILE A 117 -1.08 0.22 -7.18
C ILE A 117 -2.04 -0.34 -6.13
N ASP A 118 -2.34 0.43 -5.08
CA ASP A 118 -3.23 0.02 -4.00
C ASP A 118 -4.64 -0.28 -4.53
N ASP A 119 -5.20 0.60 -5.36
CA ASP A 119 -6.48 0.40 -6.03
C ASP A 119 -6.49 -0.88 -6.88
N SER A 120 -5.39 -1.11 -7.61
CA SER A 120 -5.25 -2.29 -8.48
C SER A 120 -5.14 -3.59 -7.67
N LEU A 121 -4.44 -3.57 -6.53
CA LEU A 121 -4.33 -4.71 -5.63
C LEU A 121 -5.66 -5.04 -4.97
N HIS A 122 -6.42 -4.03 -4.53
CA HIS A 122 -7.77 -4.24 -3.99
C HIS A 122 -8.69 -4.90 -5.02
N CYS A 123 -8.67 -4.45 -6.28
CA CYS A 123 -9.44 -5.07 -7.36
C CYS A 123 -9.09 -6.56 -7.56
N VAL A 124 -7.80 -6.92 -7.50
CA VAL A 124 -7.35 -8.32 -7.62
C VAL A 124 -7.81 -9.15 -6.42
N LEU A 125 -7.74 -8.59 -5.21
CA LEU A 125 -8.18 -9.27 -3.99
C LEU A 125 -9.69 -9.51 -3.98
N ASP A 126 -10.48 -8.55 -4.46
CA ASP A 126 -11.93 -8.69 -4.57
C ASP A 126 -12.33 -9.78 -5.59
N ALA A 127 -11.66 -9.83 -6.74
CA ALA A 127 -11.87 -10.89 -7.73
C ALA A 127 -11.48 -12.27 -7.17
N ALA A 128 -10.35 -12.38 -6.49
CA ALA A 128 -9.92 -13.63 -5.84
C ALA A 128 -10.91 -14.08 -4.75
N ARG A 129 -11.44 -13.14 -3.97
CA ARG A 129 -12.46 -13.41 -2.95
C ARG A 129 -13.77 -13.91 -3.57
N ALA A 130 -14.24 -13.29 -4.65
CA ALA A 130 -15.43 -13.75 -5.37
C ALA A 130 -15.24 -15.17 -5.90
N ASN A 131 -14.09 -15.47 -6.50
CA ASN A 131 -13.77 -16.79 -7.01
C ASN A 131 -13.70 -17.84 -5.88
N PHE A 132 -13.07 -17.50 -4.75
CA PHE A 132 -13.04 -18.37 -3.57
C PHE A 132 -14.46 -18.71 -3.08
N TYR A 133 -15.35 -17.72 -2.95
CA TYR A 133 -16.71 -17.98 -2.48
C TYR A 133 -17.56 -18.79 -3.47
N ALA A 134 -17.36 -18.60 -4.78
CA ALA A 134 -18.01 -19.43 -5.79
C ALA A 134 -17.61 -20.91 -5.63
N HIS A 135 -16.31 -21.17 -5.47
CA HIS A 135 -15.79 -22.52 -5.24
C HIS A 135 -16.25 -23.12 -3.91
N ASP A 136 -16.19 -22.37 -2.81
CA ASP A 136 -16.64 -22.80 -1.48
C ASP A 136 -18.14 -23.18 -1.49
N THR A 137 -18.96 -22.35 -2.16
CA THR A 137 -20.40 -22.62 -2.32
C THR A 137 -20.67 -23.86 -3.15
N LEU A 138 -19.88 -24.12 -4.20
CA LEU A 138 -20.00 -25.33 -5.00
C LEU A 138 -19.61 -26.58 -4.19
N LEU A 139 -18.48 -26.55 -3.49
CA LEU A 139 -18.01 -27.68 -2.66
C LEU A 139 -19.02 -28.04 -1.58
N ALA A 140 -19.52 -27.04 -0.85
CA ALA A 140 -20.54 -27.23 0.18
C ALA A 140 -21.85 -27.84 -0.35
N ARG A 141 -22.10 -27.80 -1.67
CA ARG A 141 -23.29 -28.39 -2.30
C ARG A 141 -23.05 -29.72 -2.99
N VAL A 142 -21.85 -29.94 -3.52
CA VAL A 142 -21.47 -31.26 -4.02
C VAL A 142 -21.49 -32.29 -2.89
N ASP A 143 -21.11 -31.89 -1.66
CA ASP A 143 -21.20 -32.75 -0.48
C ASP A 143 -22.66 -33.03 -0.03
N GLU A 144 -23.62 -32.14 -0.33
CA GLU A 144 -25.05 -32.33 0.00
C GLU A 144 -25.82 -33.18 -1.05
N ASP A 145 -25.38 -33.19 -2.32
CA ASP A 145 -26.05 -33.86 -3.44
C ASP A 145 -25.39 -35.21 -3.84
N ASP A 146 -24.32 -35.66 -3.17
CA ASP A 146 -23.69 -36.97 -3.41
C ASP A 146 -24.43 -38.10 -2.65
N PRO A 147 -25.10 -39.04 -3.34
CA PRO A 147 -25.82 -40.16 -2.71
C PRO A 147 -24.91 -41.16 -1.97
N TYR A 148 -23.58 -41.00 -2.03
CA TYR A 148 -22.59 -41.82 -1.34
C TYR A 148 -21.76 -41.06 -0.29
N CYS A 149 -22.01 -39.76 -0.08
CA CYS A 149 -21.30 -38.99 0.94
C CYS A 149 -21.84 -39.37 2.32
N MET A 150 -21.08 -40.22 3.02
CA MET A 150 -21.37 -40.61 4.39
C MET A 150 -21.06 -39.43 5.32
N ASP A 151 -22.07 -39.08 6.10
CA ASP A 151 -22.17 -37.96 7.04
C ASP A 151 -21.10 -38.02 8.16
N GLU A 152 -19.84 -37.73 7.85
CA GLU A 152 -18.80 -37.57 8.86
C GLU A 152 -17.83 -36.45 8.47
N THR A 153 -18.15 -35.21 8.85
CA THR A 153 -17.30 -34.39 9.74
C THR A 153 -17.88 -33.00 9.98
N SER A 154 -18.02 -32.65 11.25
CA SER A 154 -18.50 -31.35 11.73
C SER A 154 -17.43 -30.27 11.54
N TYR A 155 -17.62 -29.39 10.55
CA TYR A 155 -16.86 -28.15 10.47
C TYR A 155 -17.77 -26.95 10.77
N VAL A 156 -17.47 -26.28 11.88
CA VAL A 156 -18.10 -25.01 12.26
C VAL A 156 -17.40 -23.87 11.51
N VAL A 157 -18.12 -23.25 10.57
CA VAL A 157 -17.70 -22.02 9.89
C VAL A 157 -17.72 -20.86 10.89
N LYS A 158 -16.55 -20.34 11.28
CA LYS A 158 -16.46 -19.07 12.01
C LYS A 158 -16.44 -17.90 11.03
N LYS A 159 -17.50 -17.09 11.01
CA LYS A 159 -17.47 -15.74 10.41
C LYS A 159 -16.66 -14.80 11.31
N PRO A 160 -15.98 -13.77 10.74
CA PRO A 160 -15.33 -12.77 11.55
C PRO A 160 -16.38 -11.91 12.26
N GLU A 161 -16.20 -11.74 13.58
CA GLU A 161 -16.93 -10.74 14.35
C GLU A 161 -16.70 -9.37 13.71
N THR A 162 -17.78 -8.61 13.52
CA THR A 162 -17.71 -7.20 13.11
C THR A 162 -16.75 -6.46 14.04
N VAL A 163 -15.62 -6.01 13.49
CA VAL A 163 -14.69 -5.12 14.18
C VAL A 163 -15.42 -3.80 14.44
N VAL A 164 -15.90 -3.62 15.67
CA VAL A 164 -16.28 -2.29 16.16
C VAL A 164 -14.96 -1.57 16.46
N MET A 165 -14.52 -0.67 15.57
CA MET A 165 -13.47 0.30 15.91
C MET A 165 -14.04 1.29 16.94
N GLY A 166 -13.99 0.93 18.21
CA GLY A 166 -14.16 1.84 19.34
C GLY A 166 -12.78 2.27 19.84
N VAL A 167 -12.36 3.46 19.43
CA VAL A 167 -11.12 4.12 19.85
C VAL A 167 -11.15 4.33 21.37
N GLU A 168 -10.30 3.63 22.12
CA GLU A 168 -9.96 4.06 23.47
C GLU A 168 -9.19 5.38 23.36
N LYS A 169 -9.79 6.47 23.84
CA LYS A 169 -9.04 7.69 24.11
C LYS A 169 -8.21 7.45 25.35
N GLU A 170 -6.92 7.26 25.14
CA GLU A 170 -5.89 7.44 26.16
C GLU A 170 -6.00 8.88 26.68
N GLN A 171 -6.53 9.07 27.89
CA GLN A 171 -6.31 10.30 28.65
C GLN A 171 -4.89 10.25 29.20
N VAL A 172 -3.98 10.89 28.47
CA VAL A 172 -2.71 11.38 28.99
C VAL A 172 -3.02 12.29 30.20
N GLY A 173 -2.46 11.95 31.35
CA GLY A 173 -2.82 12.52 32.64
C GLY A 173 -2.29 13.93 32.90
N ASP A 174 -2.62 14.46 34.07
CA ASP A 174 -1.69 15.29 34.83
C ASP A 174 -2.06 15.33 36.31
N GLY A 175 -1.04 15.37 37.16
CA GLY A 175 -1.14 15.01 38.57
C GLY A 175 -1.59 16.09 39.56
N LYS A 176 -1.32 15.73 40.84
CA LYS A 176 -1.14 16.53 42.06
C LYS A 176 -2.34 16.90 42.97
N ARG A 177 -2.07 16.60 44.26
CA ARG A 177 -2.56 17.11 45.57
C ARG A 177 -3.51 16.11 46.26
N GLY A 178 -3.19 15.49 47.40
CA GLY A 178 -2.27 15.87 48.46
C GLY A 178 -2.92 16.93 49.36
N GLY A 179 -3.48 16.50 50.49
CA GLY A 179 -4.12 17.34 51.50
C GLY A 179 -5.19 16.58 52.27
#